data_AF-A0A256WH06-F1
#
_entry.id   AF-A0A256WH06-F1
#
_cell.length_a   1.000
_cell.length_b   1.000
_cell.length_c   1.000
_cell.angle_alpha   90.00
_cell.angle_beta   90.00
_cell.angle_gamma   90.00
#
_symmetry.space_group_name_H-M   'P 1'
#
loop_
_entity.id
_entity.type
_entity.pdbx_description
1 polymer ?
#
loop_
_entity_poly.entity_id
_entity_poly.type
_entity_poly.pdbx_seq_one_letter_code
_entity_poly.pdbx_strand_id
1 'polypeptide(L)'
;MQAFFVKADAAGQSISMEYADQKHSSNEFWKETQKSIETLKLSLKTDTSENNTYFQFREDATGGFDSHCDGYKLYGYGTIPLIYSQWNQLRYSINCLPYSTETISVPLGIQIIANGTLSIDFSGLDSFEESVSIHLEDLQTGQTSDIKQNPTYSFEANTNQAALRFVLHFNGVDALEELLETAPNVFRESTDL
;
A
#
# COMPACT_ATOMS: atom_id res chain seq x y z
N MET A 1 20.11 10.73 13.54
CA MET A 1 19.07 10.76 14.60
C MET A 1 18.00 9.76 14.22
N GLN A 2 17.53 8.95 15.16
CA GLN A 2 16.40 8.02 14.96
C GLN A 2 15.25 8.53 15.83
N ALA A 3 14.04 8.51 15.29
CA ALA A 3 12.83 8.94 15.99
C ALA A 3 11.70 7.96 15.63
N PHE A 4 10.71 7.85 16.51
CA PHE A 4 9.48 7.10 16.30
C PHE A 4 8.29 7.96 16.70
N PHE A 5 7.11 7.60 16.21
CA PHE A 5 5.84 8.24 16.57
C PHE A 5 5.02 7.28 17.43
N VAL A 6 4.21 7.83 18.33
CA VAL A 6 3.26 7.09 19.16
C VAL A 6 1.87 7.71 18.97
N LYS A 7 0.87 6.87 18.71
CA LYS A 7 -0.54 7.26 18.69
C LYS A 7 -1.20 6.75 19.97
N ALA A 8 -1.89 7.65 20.69
CA ALA A 8 -2.74 7.28 21.80
C ALA A 8 -4.18 7.08 21.31
N ASP A 9 -4.81 5.98 21.68
CA ASP A 9 -6.20 5.68 21.27
C ASP A 9 -7.27 6.30 22.17
N ALA A 10 -6.86 6.87 23.31
CA ALA A 10 -7.75 7.54 24.24
C ALA A 10 -7.07 8.75 24.91
N ALA A 11 -7.87 9.64 25.47
CA ALA A 11 -7.38 10.76 26.27
C ALA A 11 -6.72 10.27 27.57
N GLY A 12 -5.67 10.97 28.01
CA GLY A 12 -4.99 10.68 29.28
C GLY A 12 -4.03 9.48 29.25
N GLN A 13 -3.74 8.91 28.08
CA GLN A 13 -2.73 7.87 27.94
C GLN A 13 -1.32 8.46 27.97
N SER A 14 -0.40 7.77 28.62
CA SER A 14 1.03 8.14 28.68
C SER A 14 1.89 6.92 28.40
N ILE A 15 2.99 7.13 27.67
CA ILE A 15 4.07 6.17 27.53
C ILE A 15 5.25 6.67 28.37
N SER A 16 5.77 5.82 29.26
CA SER A 16 7.01 6.06 29.99
C SER A 16 8.10 5.17 29.44
N MET A 17 9.30 5.72 29.32
CA MET A 17 10.50 4.96 28.97
C MET A 17 11.45 5.04 30.14
N GLU A 18 11.72 3.89 30.76
CA GLU A 18 12.64 3.78 31.87
C GLU A 18 14.02 3.31 31.39
N TYR A 19 15.03 3.48 32.23
CA TYR A 19 16.37 2.99 31.92
C TYR A 19 16.38 1.47 31.67
N ALA A 20 15.53 0.72 32.37
CA ALA A 20 15.39 -0.73 32.22
C ALA A 20 14.84 -1.17 30.85
N ASP A 21 14.17 -0.27 30.11
CA ASP A 21 13.66 -0.55 28.76
C ASP A 21 14.78 -0.51 27.70
N GLN A 22 15.97 0.00 28.06
CA GLN A 22 17.14 -0.02 27.19
C GLN A 22 17.71 -1.44 27.10
N LYS A 23 17.36 -2.15 26.04
CA LYS A 23 18.02 -3.41 25.69
C LYS A 23 19.09 -3.20 24.63
N HIS A 24 20.31 -3.60 24.95
CA HIS A 24 21.38 -3.76 23.98
C HIS A 24 21.51 -5.24 23.63
N SER A 25 21.23 -5.58 22.38
CA SER A 25 21.49 -6.91 21.83
C SER A 25 22.20 -6.77 20.49
N SER A 26 23.28 -7.49 20.29
CA SER A 26 23.92 -7.67 18.99
C SER A 26 23.14 -8.69 18.15
N ASN A 27 21.83 -8.55 18.09
CA ASN A 27 20.99 -9.45 17.33
C ASN A 27 21.33 -9.29 15.84
N GLU A 28 21.58 -10.41 15.18
CA GLU A 28 21.64 -10.45 13.72
C GLU A 28 20.32 -9.94 13.12
N PHE A 29 20.41 -9.38 11.92
CA PHE A 29 19.29 -8.76 11.23
C PHE A 29 18.21 -9.82 10.93
N TRP A 30 17.06 -9.78 11.61
CA TRP A 30 15.95 -10.73 11.47
C TRP A 30 15.08 -10.47 10.22
N LYS A 31 15.69 -10.09 9.08
CA LYS A 31 14.93 -10.09 7.83
C LYS A 31 14.93 -11.51 7.30
N GLU A 32 13.85 -12.24 7.56
CA GLU A 32 13.56 -13.41 6.74
C GLU A 32 13.44 -12.96 5.27
N THR A 33 13.81 -13.86 4.37
CA THR A 33 13.55 -13.71 2.93
C THR A 33 12.03 -13.68 2.74
N GLN A 34 11.44 -12.49 2.84
CA GLN A 34 9.99 -12.34 2.66
C GLN A 34 9.62 -12.73 1.23
N LYS A 35 8.54 -13.52 1.12
CA LYS A 35 7.71 -13.65 -0.08
C LYS A 35 7.53 -12.25 -0.68
N SER A 36 7.71 -12.12 -2.00
CA SER A 36 7.52 -10.85 -2.69
C SER A 36 6.09 -10.37 -2.44
N ILE A 37 5.93 -9.29 -1.68
CA ILE A 37 4.64 -8.67 -1.39
C ILE A 37 4.24 -7.83 -2.60
N GLU A 38 3.08 -8.09 -3.19
CA GLU A 38 2.53 -7.28 -4.25
C GLU A 38 2.27 -5.88 -3.71
N THR A 39 3.09 -4.94 -4.15
CA THR A 39 3.18 -3.58 -3.61
C THR A 39 3.00 -2.58 -4.72
N LEU A 40 1.95 -1.78 -4.62
CA LEU A 40 1.71 -0.65 -5.52
C LEU A 40 2.02 0.65 -4.79
N LYS A 41 2.90 1.47 -5.37
CA LYS A 41 3.19 2.84 -4.92
C LYS A 41 2.51 3.84 -5.85
N LEU A 42 1.76 4.77 -5.27
CA LEU A 42 1.20 5.93 -5.94
C LEU A 42 1.97 7.17 -5.49
N SER A 43 2.46 7.94 -6.44
CA SER A 43 3.21 9.19 -6.23
C SER A 43 2.46 10.37 -6.83
N LEU A 44 1.83 11.18 -5.99
CA LEU A 44 1.25 12.46 -6.41
C LEU A 44 2.36 13.50 -6.53
N LYS A 45 2.55 14.05 -7.72
CA LYS A 45 3.69 14.91 -8.06
C LYS A 45 3.28 16.28 -8.55
N THR A 46 4.05 17.27 -8.11
CA THR A 46 4.19 18.59 -8.73
C THR A 46 5.61 18.68 -9.31
N ASP A 47 5.95 19.82 -9.92
CA ASP A 47 7.32 20.12 -10.36
C ASP A 47 8.36 20.10 -9.22
N THR A 48 7.92 20.30 -7.97
CA THR A 48 8.82 20.56 -6.83
C THR A 48 8.57 19.65 -5.62
N SER A 49 7.51 18.83 -5.65
CA SER A 49 7.11 18.01 -4.51
C SER A 49 6.51 16.67 -4.94
N GLU A 50 6.67 15.67 -4.08
CA GLU A 50 6.08 14.34 -4.24
C GLU A 50 5.45 13.92 -2.91
N ASN A 51 4.28 13.32 -2.98
CA ASN A 51 3.65 12.69 -1.85
C ASN A 51 3.15 11.29 -2.20
N ASN A 52 3.43 10.33 -1.31
CA ASN A 52 3.23 8.92 -1.60
C ASN A 52 2.14 8.28 -0.74
N THR A 53 1.49 7.28 -1.33
CA THR A 53 0.68 6.29 -0.64
C THR A 53 0.94 4.90 -1.24
N TYR A 54 0.81 3.87 -0.42
CA TYR A 54 1.10 2.49 -0.81
C TYR A 54 -0.11 1.59 -0.60
N PHE A 55 -0.21 0.58 -1.45
CA PHE A 55 -1.06 -0.60 -1.27
C PHE A 55 -0.19 -1.83 -1.22
N GLN A 56 -0.50 -2.75 -0.32
CA GLN A 56 0.20 -4.02 -0.19
C GLN A 56 -0.81 -5.15 -0.04
N PHE A 57 -0.70 -6.18 -0.87
CA PHE A 57 -1.53 -7.39 -0.70
C PHE A 57 -0.78 -8.42 0.11
N ARG A 58 -1.44 -8.96 1.13
CA ARG A 58 -0.80 -9.86 2.09
C ARG A 58 -1.80 -10.87 2.65
N GLU A 59 -1.33 -12.05 3.00
CA GLU A 59 -2.14 -13.10 3.64
C GLU A 59 -2.55 -12.74 5.08
N ASP A 60 -1.73 -11.94 5.77
CA ASP A 60 -1.94 -11.52 7.16
C ASP A 60 -2.75 -10.21 7.30
N ALA A 61 -3.11 -9.56 6.17
CA ALA A 61 -3.88 -8.33 6.18
C ALA A 61 -5.36 -8.56 6.49
N THR A 62 -6.02 -7.53 7.04
CA THR A 62 -7.46 -7.57 7.35
C THR A 62 -8.24 -6.58 6.48
N GLY A 63 -9.55 -6.77 6.34
CA GLY A 63 -10.41 -5.81 5.61
C GLY A 63 -10.65 -4.48 6.36
N GLY A 64 -10.11 -4.33 7.57
CA GLY A 64 -10.16 -3.10 8.37
C GLY A 64 -8.75 -2.62 8.70
N PHE A 65 -8.65 -1.57 9.52
CA PHE A 65 -7.35 -1.10 9.99
C PHE A 65 -6.61 -2.18 10.80
N ASP A 66 -5.40 -2.53 10.39
CA ASP A 66 -4.47 -3.43 11.06
C ASP A 66 -3.17 -2.71 11.41
N SER A 67 -2.92 -2.54 12.70
CA SER A 67 -1.73 -1.84 13.23
C SER A 67 -0.39 -2.49 12.87
N HIS A 68 -0.37 -3.74 12.42
CA HIS A 68 0.87 -4.44 12.06
C HIS A 68 1.40 -4.06 10.67
N CYS A 69 0.50 -3.64 9.79
CA CYS A 69 0.83 -3.46 8.38
C CYS A 69 0.29 -2.13 7.80
N ASP A 70 -0.82 -1.60 8.33
CA ASP A 70 -1.35 -0.30 7.94
C ASP A 70 -0.58 0.87 8.54
N GLY A 71 -0.40 1.90 7.72
CA GLY A 71 0.16 3.18 8.12
C GLY A 71 -0.89 4.27 8.05
N TYR A 72 -1.20 4.93 9.17
CA TYR A 72 -2.02 6.14 9.15
C TYR A 72 -1.40 7.21 8.23
N LYS A 73 -2.25 8.00 7.56
CA LYS A 73 -1.78 9.20 6.87
C LYS A 73 -1.39 10.26 7.89
N LEU A 74 -0.09 10.55 7.95
CA LEU A 74 0.40 11.69 8.70
C LEU A 74 0.38 12.94 7.82
N TYR A 75 -0.05 14.05 8.41
CA TYR A 75 -0.04 15.36 7.80
C TYR A 75 1.24 16.07 8.20
N GLY A 76 2.13 16.29 7.23
CA GLY A 76 3.32 17.09 7.45
C GLY A 76 2.97 18.57 7.66
N TYR A 77 3.89 19.32 8.27
CA TYR A 77 3.90 20.77 8.19
C TYR A 77 4.37 21.17 6.79
N GLY A 78 3.45 21.28 5.83
CA GLY A 78 3.80 21.61 4.46
C GLY A 78 2.61 21.99 3.60
N THR A 79 2.83 22.93 2.70
CA THR A 79 1.93 23.31 1.61
C THR A 79 2.24 22.45 0.38
N ILE A 80 2.23 21.12 0.51
CA ILE A 80 2.36 20.22 -0.65
C ILE A 80 1.05 19.47 -0.85
N PRO A 81 0.70 19.11 -2.09
CA PRO A 81 -0.41 18.21 -2.34
C PRO A 81 -0.20 16.88 -1.63
N LEU A 82 -1.28 16.28 -1.12
CA LEU A 82 -1.25 15.00 -0.43
C LEU A 82 -2.15 14.01 -1.15
N ILE A 83 -1.74 12.75 -1.18
CA ILE A 83 -2.56 11.61 -1.62
C ILE A 83 -2.65 10.57 -0.50
N TYR A 84 -3.80 9.95 -0.33
CA TYR A 84 -4.03 8.90 0.65
C TYR A 84 -5.14 7.97 0.15
N SER A 85 -5.15 6.72 0.61
CA SER A 85 -6.35 5.89 0.51
C SER A 85 -7.24 6.09 1.73
N GLN A 86 -8.54 5.82 1.58
CA GLN A 86 -9.50 6.03 2.67
C GLN A 86 -10.48 4.86 2.78
N TRP A 87 -10.67 4.39 4.01
CA TRP A 87 -11.65 3.38 4.38
C TRP A 87 -12.27 3.71 5.74
N ASN A 88 -13.60 3.61 5.88
CA ASN A 88 -14.31 3.93 7.13
C ASN A 88 -13.86 5.23 7.83
N GLN A 89 -13.65 6.30 7.05
CA GLN A 89 -13.15 7.62 7.49
C GLN A 89 -11.68 7.66 7.95
N LEU A 90 -11.00 6.52 8.04
CA LEU A 90 -9.57 6.44 8.28
C LEU A 90 -8.81 6.66 6.98
N ARG A 91 -7.72 7.43 7.07
CA ARG A 91 -6.86 7.77 5.94
C ARG A 91 -5.52 7.10 6.11
N TYR A 92 -5.04 6.49 5.05
CA TYR A 92 -3.88 5.61 5.07
C TYR A 92 -2.77 6.18 4.17
N SER A 93 -1.53 6.07 4.64
CA SER A 93 -0.32 6.20 3.84
C SER A 93 0.17 4.85 3.33
N ILE A 94 -0.12 3.78 4.05
CA ILE A 94 0.05 2.38 3.65
C ILE A 94 -1.27 1.69 3.98
N ASN A 95 -1.86 1.04 2.98
CA ASN A 95 -3.09 0.28 3.12
C ASN A 95 -2.81 -1.16 2.72
N CYS A 96 -2.84 -2.05 3.70
CA CYS A 96 -2.63 -3.47 3.53
C CYS A 96 -3.97 -4.16 3.36
N LEU A 97 -4.10 -4.91 2.26
CA LEU A 97 -5.33 -5.54 1.85
C LEU A 97 -5.16 -7.05 1.80
N PRO A 98 -6.17 -7.83 2.22
CA PRO A 98 -6.15 -9.26 1.99
C PRO A 98 -6.29 -9.55 0.50
N TYR A 99 -5.72 -10.67 0.05
CA TYR A 99 -6.04 -11.21 -1.27
C TYR A 99 -7.54 -11.52 -1.36
N SER A 100 -8.10 -11.33 -2.55
CA SER A 100 -9.53 -11.55 -2.81
C SER A 100 -9.77 -11.98 -4.25
N THR A 101 -10.72 -12.89 -4.41
CA THR A 101 -11.26 -13.26 -5.73
C THR A 101 -12.28 -12.24 -6.24
N GLU A 102 -12.78 -11.36 -5.36
CA GLU A 102 -13.68 -10.27 -5.71
C GLU A 102 -12.92 -8.98 -6.06
N THR A 103 -13.57 -8.10 -6.82
CA THR A 103 -13.03 -6.75 -7.09
C THR A 103 -12.89 -5.95 -5.81
N ILE A 104 -11.68 -5.45 -5.55
CA ILE A 104 -11.41 -4.53 -4.44
C ILE A 104 -11.37 -3.11 -5.01
N SER A 105 -12.25 -2.24 -4.51
CA SER A 105 -12.34 -0.83 -4.90
C SER A 105 -12.03 0.06 -3.70
N VAL A 106 -10.95 0.81 -3.78
CA VAL A 106 -10.51 1.67 -2.66
C VAL A 106 -10.57 3.15 -3.06
N PRO A 107 -11.36 3.96 -2.34
CA PRO A 107 -11.37 5.41 -2.53
C PRO A 107 -10.00 6.02 -2.22
N LEU A 108 -9.58 6.93 -3.09
CA LEU A 108 -8.38 7.73 -2.97
C LEU A 108 -8.76 9.19 -2.76
N GLY A 109 -8.17 9.77 -1.72
CA GLY A 109 -8.29 11.18 -1.41
C GLY A 109 -7.06 11.96 -1.86
N ILE A 110 -7.30 13.16 -2.36
CA ILE A 110 -6.29 14.17 -2.58
C ILE A 110 -6.59 15.43 -1.77
N GLN A 111 -5.55 16.09 -1.28
CA GLN A 111 -5.63 17.42 -0.70
C GLN A 111 -4.76 18.36 -1.52
N ILE A 112 -5.39 19.38 -2.11
CA ILE A 112 -4.74 20.31 -3.03
C ILE A 112 -4.57 21.66 -2.38
N ILE A 113 -3.39 22.25 -2.59
CA ILE A 113 -2.98 23.52 -2.00
C ILE A 113 -3.02 24.69 -3.01
N ALA A 114 -2.95 24.39 -4.31
CA ALA A 114 -3.03 25.37 -5.39
C ALA A 114 -3.61 24.73 -6.66
N ASN A 115 -4.27 25.52 -7.49
CA ASN A 115 -4.78 25.06 -8.77
C ASN A 115 -3.63 24.80 -9.75
N GLY A 116 -3.78 23.80 -10.62
CA GLY A 116 -2.84 23.49 -11.68
C GLY A 116 -2.82 22.02 -12.04
N THR A 117 -1.96 21.65 -12.99
CA THR A 117 -1.79 20.27 -13.42
C THR A 117 -0.94 19.50 -12.42
N LEU A 118 -1.39 18.29 -12.04
CA LEU A 118 -0.67 17.33 -11.22
C LEU A 118 -0.61 16.00 -11.96
N SER A 119 0.29 15.11 -11.53
CA SER A 119 0.30 13.71 -11.98
C SER A 119 0.30 12.73 -10.81
N ILE A 120 -0.27 11.55 -11.04
CA ILE A 120 -0.08 10.37 -10.20
C ILE A 120 0.79 9.40 -10.99
N ASP A 121 1.98 9.12 -10.50
CA ASP A 121 2.86 8.09 -11.04
C ASP A 121 2.65 6.78 -10.26
N PHE A 122 2.55 5.67 -10.99
CA PHE A 122 2.34 4.32 -10.46
C PHE A 122 3.61 3.49 -10.62
N SER A 123 4.04 2.80 -9.56
CA SER A 123 5.24 1.94 -9.58
C SER A 123 5.06 0.71 -8.69
N GLY A 124 5.88 -0.32 -8.90
CA GLY A 124 5.71 -1.64 -8.27
C GLY A 124 4.67 -2.53 -8.98
N LEU A 125 4.24 -2.14 -10.18
CA LEU A 125 3.29 -2.90 -11.01
C LEU A 125 3.84 -4.28 -11.43
N ASP A 126 5.17 -4.40 -11.49
CA ASP A 126 5.92 -5.63 -11.76
C ASP A 126 5.85 -6.66 -10.63
N SER A 127 5.40 -6.25 -9.44
CA SER A 127 5.14 -7.19 -8.34
C SER A 127 3.83 -7.96 -8.52
N PHE A 128 2.92 -7.50 -9.37
CA PHE A 128 1.62 -8.15 -9.60
C PHE A 128 1.69 -9.11 -10.78
N GLU A 129 0.93 -10.20 -10.70
CA GLU A 129 0.76 -11.14 -11.80
C GLU A 129 0.20 -10.46 -13.06
N GLU A 130 0.49 -11.06 -14.21
CA GLU A 130 0.08 -10.46 -15.48
C GLU A 130 -1.45 -10.42 -15.66
N SER A 131 -2.14 -11.41 -15.08
CA SER A 131 -3.60 -11.53 -15.04
C SER A 131 -4.29 -10.47 -14.17
N VAL A 132 -3.57 -9.84 -13.24
CA VAL A 132 -4.12 -8.78 -12.39
C VAL A 132 -4.37 -7.55 -13.24
N SER A 133 -5.60 -7.02 -13.15
CA SER A 133 -5.94 -5.72 -13.75
C SER A 133 -6.11 -4.67 -12.67
N ILE A 134 -5.50 -3.50 -12.88
CA ILE A 134 -5.55 -2.38 -11.95
C ILE A 134 -5.97 -1.13 -12.71
N HIS A 135 -7.05 -0.50 -12.26
CA HIS A 135 -7.62 0.67 -12.91
C HIS A 135 -7.77 1.84 -11.94
N LEU A 136 -7.43 3.04 -12.41
CA LEU A 136 -7.77 4.29 -11.75
C LEU A 136 -9.04 4.88 -12.37
N GLU A 137 -10.08 5.01 -11.58
CA GLU A 137 -11.28 5.79 -11.93
C GLU A 137 -11.15 7.21 -11.40
N ASP A 138 -11.34 8.21 -12.27
CA ASP A 138 -11.49 9.62 -11.89
C ASP A 138 -12.98 10.00 -11.85
N LEU A 139 -13.53 10.14 -10.65
CA LEU A 139 -14.94 10.45 -10.43
C LEU A 139 -15.33 11.85 -10.91
N GLN A 140 -14.36 12.75 -11.09
CA GLN A 140 -14.65 14.09 -11.61
C GLN A 140 -14.92 14.07 -13.12
N THR A 141 -14.21 13.23 -13.86
CA THR A 141 -14.29 13.17 -15.33
C THR A 141 -15.06 11.96 -15.85
N GLY A 142 -15.27 10.94 -15.00
CA GLY A 142 -15.84 9.64 -15.37
C GLY A 142 -14.88 8.77 -16.18
N GLN A 143 -13.59 9.13 -16.26
CA GLN A 143 -12.59 8.39 -17.00
C GLN A 143 -12.01 7.25 -16.16
N THR A 144 -11.76 6.11 -16.79
CA THR A 144 -11.07 4.97 -16.18
C THR A 144 -9.80 4.67 -16.97
N SER A 145 -8.65 4.58 -16.29
CA SER A 145 -7.35 4.33 -16.91
C SER A 145 -6.76 3.02 -16.39
N ASP A 146 -6.36 2.13 -17.30
CA ASP A 146 -5.51 0.98 -16.98
C ASP A 146 -4.09 1.47 -16.67
N ILE A 147 -3.68 1.32 -15.41
CA ILE A 147 -2.39 1.84 -14.93
C ILE A 147 -1.21 0.91 -15.26
N LYS A 148 -1.45 -0.35 -15.62
CA LYS A 148 -0.40 -1.25 -16.11
C LYS A 148 0.05 -0.83 -17.52
N GLN A 149 -0.87 -0.32 -18.33
CA GLN A 149 -0.56 0.22 -19.66
C GLN A 149 -0.07 1.67 -19.61
N ASN A 150 -0.68 2.49 -18.75
CA ASN A 150 -0.36 3.91 -18.61
C ASN A 150 -0.01 4.23 -17.14
N PRO A 151 1.27 4.04 -16.73
CA PRO A 151 1.68 4.17 -15.33
C PRO A 151 1.80 5.63 -14.85
N THR A 152 1.25 6.59 -15.59
CA THR A 152 1.13 7.98 -15.18
C THR A 152 -0.22 8.52 -15.59
N TYR A 153 -0.93 9.17 -14.65
CA TYR A 153 -2.19 9.85 -14.89
C TYR A 153 -2.08 11.34 -14.55
N SER A 154 -2.20 12.20 -15.56
CA SER A 154 -2.16 13.66 -15.40
C SER A 154 -3.56 14.26 -15.36
N PHE A 155 -3.77 15.23 -14.47
CA PHE A 155 -5.08 15.85 -14.27
C PHE A 155 -5.00 17.30 -13.82
N GLU A 156 -6.04 18.08 -14.14
CA GLU A 156 -6.22 19.42 -13.62
C GLU A 156 -6.79 19.38 -12.20
N ALA A 157 -6.08 20.00 -11.28
CA ALA A 157 -6.42 20.05 -9.86
C ALA A 157 -6.94 21.44 -9.49
N ASN A 158 -7.96 21.46 -8.63
CA ASN A 158 -8.55 22.68 -8.10
C ASN A 158 -8.68 22.58 -6.57
N THR A 159 -8.47 23.68 -5.85
CA THR A 159 -8.62 23.74 -4.39
C THR A 159 -10.05 23.49 -3.91
N ASN A 160 -11.06 23.67 -4.77
CA ASN A 160 -12.47 23.44 -4.47
C ASN A 160 -13.00 22.07 -4.92
N GLN A 161 -12.14 21.16 -5.39
CA GLN A 161 -12.58 19.84 -5.84
C GLN A 161 -12.94 18.92 -4.67
N ALA A 162 -13.68 17.83 -4.96
CA ALA A 162 -13.98 16.80 -3.98
C ALA A 162 -12.68 16.17 -3.45
N ALA A 163 -12.59 15.99 -2.13
CA ALA A 163 -11.40 15.38 -1.52
C ALA A 163 -11.21 13.93 -2.00
N LEU A 164 -12.28 13.13 -2.05
CA LEU A 164 -12.28 11.79 -2.64
C LEU A 164 -12.60 11.89 -4.12
N ARG A 165 -11.56 11.98 -4.95
CA ARG A 165 -11.71 12.14 -6.40
C ARG A 165 -11.52 10.84 -7.15
N PHE A 166 -10.63 9.97 -6.69
CA PHE A 166 -10.28 8.77 -7.44
C PHE A 166 -10.74 7.51 -6.72
N VAL A 167 -10.92 6.44 -7.47
CA VAL A 167 -11.10 5.08 -6.95
C VAL A 167 -10.08 4.18 -7.65
N LEU A 168 -9.40 3.36 -6.87
CA LEU A 168 -8.48 2.37 -7.38
C LEU A 168 -9.14 1.00 -7.33
N HIS A 169 -9.28 0.37 -8.49
CA HIS A 169 -9.90 -0.94 -8.64
C HIS A 169 -8.84 -1.99 -8.91
N PHE A 170 -8.83 -3.04 -8.09
CA PHE A 170 -8.00 -4.22 -8.26
C PHE A 170 -8.92 -5.40 -8.60
N ASN A 171 -8.61 -6.12 -9.68
CA ASN A 171 -9.31 -7.36 -10.04
C ASN A 171 -8.31 -8.50 -10.22
N GLY A 172 -8.62 -9.66 -9.66
CA GLY A 172 -7.81 -10.87 -9.79
C GLY A 172 -6.56 -10.88 -8.91
N VAL A 173 -6.55 -10.14 -7.80
CA VAL A 173 -5.45 -10.19 -6.82
C VAL A 173 -5.75 -11.29 -5.80
N ASP A 174 -5.61 -12.55 -6.24
CA ASP A 174 -5.80 -13.73 -5.41
C ASP A 174 -4.48 -14.22 -4.80
N ALA A 175 -4.59 -15.02 -3.73
CA ALA A 175 -3.42 -15.63 -3.13
C ALA A 175 -2.99 -16.77 -4.06
N LEU A 176 -1.78 -16.67 -4.61
CA LEU A 176 -1.20 -17.78 -5.37
C LEU A 176 -1.04 -18.99 -4.43
N GLU A 177 -1.78 -20.07 -4.66
CA GLU A 177 -1.39 -21.37 -4.10
C GLU A 177 -0.09 -21.76 -4.79
N GLU A 178 1.03 -21.69 -4.05
CA GLU A 178 2.24 -22.36 -4.47
C GLU A 178 1.92 -23.85 -4.51
N LEU A 179 1.64 -24.38 -5.71
CA LEU A 179 1.57 -25.81 -5.93
C LEU A 179 2.95 -26.35 -5.60
N LEU A 180 3.10 -26.89 -4.38
CA LEU A 180 4.25 -27.67 -3.99
C LEU A 180 4.45 -28.73 -5.07
N GLU A 181 5.46 -28.52 -5.92
CA GLU A 181 5.88 -29.49 -6.90
C GLU A 181 6.30 -30.73 -6.11
N THR A 182 5.41 -31.71 -5.99
CA THR A 182 5.71 -32.95 -5.30
C THR A 182 6.85 -33.60 -6.08
N ALA A 183 8.07 -33.49 -5.56
CA ALA A 183 9.23 -34.14 -6.12
C ALA A 183 8.89 -35.61 -6.43
N PRO A 184 9.21 -36.13 -7.63
CA PRO A 184 8.88 -37.50 -7.95
C PRO A 184 9.60 -38.43 -6.96
N ASN A 185 8.83 -39.23 -6.22
CA ASN A 185 9.36 -40.29 -5.37
C ASN A 185 10.17 -41.27 -6.25
N VAL A 186 11.49 -41.11 -6.27
CA VAL A 186 12.40 -42.11 -6.84
C VAL A 186 12.53 -43.23 -5.81
N PHE A 187 11.64 -44.21 -5.89
CA PHE A 187 11.87 -45.51 -5.25
C PHE A 187 12.99 -46.23 -6.02
N ARG A 188 14.18 -46.32 -5.43
CA ARG A 188 15.17 -47.33 -5.82
C ARG A 188 14.75 -48.64 -5.15
N GLU A 189 14.27 -49.60 -5.95
CA GLU A 189 14.26 -50.99 -5.49
C GLU A 189 15.72 -51.47 -5.40
N SER A 190 16.13 -51.86 -4.20
CA SER A 190 17.34 -52.65 -4.00
C SER A 190 17.03 -54.10 -4.38
N THR A 191 17.45 -54.53 -5.55
CA THR A 191 17.67 -55.97 -5.78
C THR A 191 19.08 -56.29 -5.34
N ASP A 192 19.20 -56.80 -4.11
CA ASP A 192 20.29 -57.69 -3.73
C ASP A 192 20.20 -58.95 -4.59
N LEU A 193 21.29 -59.30 -5.28
CA LEU A 193 21.78 -60.66 -5.51
C LEU A 193 23.27 -60.60 -5.92
#